data_AF-A0A842STN6-F1
#
_entry.id   AF-A0A842STN6-F1
#
_cell.length_a   1.000
_cell.length_b   1.000
_cell.length_c   1.000
_cell.angle_alpha   90.00
_cell.angle_beta   90.00
_cell.angle_gamma   90.00
#
_symmetry.space_group_name_H-M   'P 1'
#
loop_
_entity.id
_entity.type
_entity.pdbx_description
1 polymer ?
#
loop_
_entity_poly.entity_id
_entity_poly.type
_entity_poly.pdbx_seq_one_letter_code
_entity_poly.pdbx_strand_id
1 'polypeptide(L)'
;MAKNELFVKRVYEIVNELKIPLVDERVYEKADLMGKNALARVTFKFEEDESVIRGFLGLAEYFHTIIVKDDDEFYIPHSSILFKLVSD
;
A
#
# COMPACT_ATOMS: atom_id res chain seq x y z
N MET A 1 0.20 -1.49 18.06
CA MET A 1 -0.15 -0.07 18.26
C MET A 1 1.02 0.83 17.88
N ALA A 2 2.06 1.01 18.70
CA ALA A 2 3.18 1.89 18.32
C ALA A 2 3.97 1.47 17.05
N LYS A 3 4.12 0.15 16.80
CA LYS A 3 4.77 -0.36 15.58
C LYS A 3 3.95 -0.07 14.31
N ASN A 4 2.63 -0.28 14.36
CA ASN A 4 1.73 0.00 13.24
C ASN A 4 1.71 1.51 12.91
N GLU A 5 1.67 2.37 13.92
CA GLU A 5 1.73 3.83 13.68
C GLU A 5 3.03 4.26 13.01
N LEU A 6 4.16 3.69 13.43
CA LEU A 6 5.46 3.97 12.81
C LEU A 6 5.50 3.45 11.36
N PHE A 7 4.99 2.25 11.12
CA PHE A 7 4.87 1.65 9.80
C PHE A 7 4.02 2.53 8.86
N VAL A 8 2.80 2.87 9.26
CA VAL A 8 1.89 3.73 8.48
C VAL A 8 2.56 5.07 8.18
N LYS A 9 3.14 5.72 9.20
CA LYS A 9 3.85 7.00 9.02
C LYS A 9 4.97 6.90 7.99
N ARG A 10 5.78 5.83 8.03
CA ARG A 10 6.85 5.61 7.04
C ARG A 10 6.33 5.44 5.62
N VAL A 11 5.24 4.69 5.45
CA VAL A 11 4.60 4.55 4.13
C VAL A 11 4.18 5.92 3.59
N TYR A 12 3.50 6.75 4.40
CA TYR A 12 3.11 8.10 3.99
C TYR A 12 4.30 9.02 3.66
N GLU A 13 5.39 8.96 4.43
CA GLU A 13 6.60 9.73 4.16
C GLU A 13 7.18 9.40 2.78
N ILE A 14 7.34 8.11 2.47
CA ILE A 14 7.94 7.67 1.21
C ILE A 14 6.98 7.88 0.03
N VAL A 15 5.67 7.68 0.22
CA VAL A 15 4.66 7.98 -0.81
C VAL A 15 4.71 9.45 -1.24
N ASN A 16 4.84 10.37 -0.29
CA ASN A 16 4.98 11.80 -0.57
C ASN A 16 6.30 12.11 -1.28
N GLU A 17 7.41 11.46 -0.88
CA GLU A 17 8.72 11.58 -1.54
C GLU A 17 8.63 11.17 -3.03
N LEU A 18 8.01 10.01 -3.29
CA LEU A 18 7.85 9.44 -4.62
C LEU A 18 6.69 10.07 -5.42
N LYS A 19 5.91 10.96 -4.80
CA LYS A 19 4.72 11.60 -5.40
C LYS A 19 3.70 10.61 -5.95
N ILE A 20 3.55 9.45 -5.29
CA ILE A 20 2.60 8.43 -5.70
C ILE A 20 1.20 8.83 -5.20
N PRO A 21 0.14 8.75 -6.02
CA PRO A 21 -1.21 8.99 -5.54
C PRO A 21 -1.62 7.92 -4.53
N LEU A 22 -2.02 8.34 -3.33
CA LEU A 22 -2.54 7.47 -2.28
C LEU A 22 -3.99 7.84 -1.97
N VAL A 23 -4.85 6.82 -1.96
CA VAL A 23 -6.27 6.91 -1.60
C VAL A 23 -6.44 6.25 -0.24
N ASP A 24 -7.00 6.98 0.72
CA ASP A 24 -7.34 6.48 2.05
C ASP A 24 -8.78 6.83 2.45
N GLU A 25 -9.19 6.33 3.63
CA GLU A 25 -10.51 6.56 4.23
C GLU A 25 -10.88 8.05 4.41
N ARG A 26 -9.90 8.96 4.46
CA ARG A 26 -10.14 10.40 4.61
C ARG A 26 -10.44 11.07 3.28
N VAL A 27 -9.89 10.54 2.19
CA VAL A 27 -10.11 11.05 0.83
C VAL A 27 -11.43 10.54 0.27
N TYR A 28 -11.81 9.29 0.55
CA TYR A 28 -13.09 8.73 0.10
C TYR A 28 -13.71 7.82 1.16
N GLU A 29 -14.47 8.41 2.08
CA GLU A 29 -15.33 7.75 3.09
C GLU A 29 -16.36 6.74 2.49
N LYS A 30 -16.39 6.57 1.16
CA LYS A 30 -17.32 5.75 0.37
C LYS A 30 -16.66 4.91 -0.73
N ALA A 31 -15.33 4.77 -0.74
CA ALA A 31 -14.67 3.92 -1.73
C ALA A 31 -14.88 2.44 -1.38
N ASP A 32 -15.57 1.70 -2.26
CA ASP A 32 -15.73 0.24 -2.14
C ASP A 32 -14.54 -0.46 -2.84
N LEU A 33 -13.71 -1.13 -2.05
CA LEU A 33 -12.52 -1.83 -2.53
C LEU A 33 -12.84 -3.29 -2.80
N MET A 34 -13.28 -3.58 -4.03
CA MET A 34 -13.60 -4.94 -4.44
C MET A 34 -12.35 -5.78 -4.75
N GLY A 35 -11.69 -6.29 -3.71
CA GLY A 35 -10.49 -7.14 -3.83
C GLY A 35 -10.73 -8.61 -4.24
N LYS A 36 -11.98 -9.02 -4.47
CA LYS A 36 -12.34 -10.45 -4.69
C LYS A 36 -11.98 -11.01 -6.06
N ASN A 37 -11.71 -10.18 -7.07
CA ASN A 37 -11.51 -10.63 -8.45
C ASN A 37 -10.03 -10.71 -8.89
N ALA A 38 -9.07 -10.57 -7.97
CA ALA A 38 -7.66 -10.74 -8.30
C ALA A 38 -7.31 -12.22 -8.53
N LEU A 39 -6.68 -12.53 -9.66
CA LEU A 39 -6.20 -13.89 -9.99
C LEU A 39 -4.96 -14.26 -9.16
N ALA A 40 -4.13 -13.28 -8.83
CA ALA A 40 -2.94 -13.48 -7.99
C ALA A 40 -2.86 -12.41 -6.89
N ARG A 41 -2.33 -12.81 -5.74
CA ARG A 41 -2.07 -11.92 -4.60
C ARG A 41 -0.62 -12.07 -4.15
N VAL A 42 0.06 -10.95 -3.96
CA VAL A 42 1.45 -10.90 -3.50
C VAL A 42 1.50 -10.04 -2.24
N THR A 43 1.96 -10.62 -1.13
CA THR A 43 2.03 -9.93 0.16
C THR A 43 3.48 -9.58 0.51
N PHE A 44 3.72 -8.30 0.72
CA PHE A 44 4.93 -7.73 1.31
C PHE A 44 4.69 -7.58 2.81
N LYS A 45 5.63 -8.09 3.59
CA LYS A 45 5.52 -8.12 5.05
C LYS A 45 6.63 -7.28 5.65
N PHE A 46 6.27 -6.20 6.31
CA PHE A 46 7.21 -5.30 6.95
C PHE A 46 7.63 -5.87 8.31
N GLU A 47 8.90 -6.24 8.40
CA GLU A 47 9.56 -6.73 9.62
C GLU A 47 10.69 -5.75 10.00
N GLU A 48 10.36 -4.47 10.13
CA GLU A 48 11.32 -3.37 10.45
C GLU A 48 12.36 -3.06 9.35
N ASP A 49 12.23 -3.67 8.16
CA ASP A 49 13.05 -3.38 6.99
C ASP A 49 12.35 -2.40 6.02
N GLU A 50 12.87 -1.18 5.92
CA GLU A 50 12.37 -0.14 5.02
C GLU A 50 12.48 -0.53 3.54
N SER A 51 13.39 -1.44 3.18
CA SER A 51 13.57 -1.91 1.81
C SER A 51 12.29 -2.57 1.27
N VAL A 52 11.50 -3.21 2.14
CA VAL A 52 10.22 -3.84 1.80
C VAL A 52 9.19 -2.78 1.41
N ILE A 53 9.11 -1.70 2.17
CA ILE A 53 8.21 -0.57 1.86
C ILE A 53 8.64 0.06 0.53
N ARG A 54 9.93 0.36 0.36
CA ARG A 54 10.44 0.96 -0.88
C ARG A 54 10.23 0.06 -2.09
N GLY A 55 10.43 -1.25 -1.94
CA GLY A 55 10.16 -2.23 -3.00
C GLY A 55 8.68 -2.26 -3.40
N PHE A 56 7.78 -2.28 -2.42
CA PHE A 56 6.34 -2.20 -2.66
C PHE A 56 5.95 -0.88 -3.36
N LEU A 57 6.38 0.26 -2.84
CA LEU A 57 6.05 1.58 -3.39
C LEU A 57 6.66 1.80 -4.78
N GLY A 58 7.87 1.28 -5.02
CA GLY A 58 8.51 1.29 -6.33
C GLY A 58 7.71 0.56 -7.40
N LEU A 59 6.93 -0.48 -7.03
CA LEU A 59 6.01 -1.12 -7.97
C LEU A 59 4.86 -0.18 -8.37
N ALA A 60 4.33 0.61 -7.43
CA ALA A 60 3.26 1.56 -7.75
C ALA A 60 3.76 2.63 -8.73
N GLU A 61 4.99 3.12 -8.53
CA GLU A 61 5.65 4.05 -9.45
C GLU A 61 5.89 3.41 -10.82
N TYR A 62 6.47 2.21 -10.85
CA TYR A 62 6.78 1.46 -12.07
C TYR A 62 5.54 1.16 -12.92
N PHE A 63 4.43 0.79 -12.27
CA PHE A 63 3.17 0.51 -12.96
C PHE A 63 2.32 1.77 -13.21
N HIS A 64 2.78 2.95 -12.80
CA HIS A 64 2.04 4.21 -12.88
C HIS A 64 0.60 4.08 -12.33
N THR A 65 0.48 3.51 -11.14
CA THR A 65 -0.80 3.21 -10.49
C THR A 65 -0.93 3.94 -9.16
N ILE A 66 -2.08 3.76 -8.50
CA ILE A 66 -2.39 4.33 -7.21
C ILE A 66 -2.10 3.35 -6.09
N ILE A 67 -1.94 3.88 -4.88
CA ILE A 67 -1.94 3.11 -3.65
C ILE A 67 -3.28 3.31 -2.95
N VAL A 68 -3.79 2.24 -2.39
CA VAL A 68 -5.02 2.26 -1.60
C VAL A 68 -4.68 1.82 -0.18
N LYS A 69 -5.05 2.63 0.82
CA LYS A 69 -4.97 2.27 2.23
C LYS A 69 -6.32 1.75 2.70
N ASP A 70 -6.30 0.66 3.45
CA ASP A 70 -7.45 0.10 4.18
C ASP A 70 -6.95 -0.35 5.56
N ASP A 71 -7.46 0.27 6.63
CA ASP A 71 -6.92 0.12 7.99
C ASP A 71 -5.39 0.31 8.06
N ASP A 72 -4.63 -0.66 8.58
CA ASP A 72 -3.17 -0.65 8.67
C ASP A 72 -2.52 -1.35 7.46
N GLU A 73 -3.24 -1.49 6.35
CA GLU A 73 -2.80 -2.22 5.18
C GLU A 73 -2.79 -1.33 3.94
N PHE A 74 -1.86 -1.63 3.01
CA PHE A 74 -1.73 -0.88 1.76
C PHE A 74 -1.79 -1.83 0.57
N TYR A 75 -2.36 -1.33 -0.51
CA TYR A 75 -2.69 -2.12 -1.68
C TYR A 75 -2.27 -1.41 -2.97
N ILE A 76 -1.74 -2.18 -3.91
CA ILE A 76 -1.53 -1.75 -5.29
C ILE A 76 -2.36 -2.68 -6.19
N PRO A 77 -3.44 -2.15 -6.79
CA PRO A 77 -4.15 -2.86 -7.84
C PRO A 77 -3.38 -2.75 -9.15
N HIS A 78 -3.06 -3.88 -9.78
CA HIS A 78 -2.47 -3.89 -11.11
C HIS A 78 -2.95 -5.09 -11.93
N SER A 79 -3.74 -4.82 -12.98
CA SER A 79 -4.31 -5.86 -13.85
C SER A 79 -5.07 -6.91 -13.02
N SER A 80 -4.66 -8.17 -13.08
CA SER A 80 -5.23 -9.29 -12.31
C SER A 80 -4.45 -9.63 -11.03
N ILE A 81 -3.45 -8.81 -10.67
CA ILE A 81 -2.60 -9.00 -9.49
C ILE A 81 -2.93 -7.92 -8.45
N LEU A 82 -3.08 -8.33 -7.21
CA LEU A 82 -3.17 -7.42 -6.06
C LEU A 82 -1.90 -7.55 -5.22
N PHE A 83 -1.12 -6.49 -5.15
CA PHE A 83 -0.03 -6.41 -4.20
C PHE A 83 -0.55 -5.82 -2.89
N LYS A 84 -0.14 -6.39 -1.77
CA LYS A 84 -0.55 -5.99 -0.43
C LYS A 84 0.70 -5.77 0.42
N LEU A 85 0.73 -4.71 1.21
CA LEU A 85 1.78 -4.44 2.20
C LEU A 85 1.13 -4.40 3.59
N VAL A 86 1.70 -5.16 4.51
CA VAL A 86 1.24 -5.25 5.91
C VAL A 86 2.41 -5.17 6.88
N SER A 87 2.14 -4.70 8.10
CA SER A 87 3.01 -4.90 9.25
C SER A 87 2.71 -6.24 9.93
N ASP A 88 3.75 -6.87 10.46
CA ASP A 88 3.63 -7.98 11.41
C ASP A 88 3.14 -7.51 12.79
#